data_AF-A0A7S0GUF4-F1
#
_entry.id   AF-A0A7S0GUF4-F1
#
_cell.length_a   1.000
_cell.length_b   1.000
_cell.length_c   1.000
_cell.angle_alpha   90.00
_cell.angle_beta   90.00
_cell.angle_gamma   90.00
#
_symmetry.space_group_name_H-M   'P 1'
#
loop_
_entity.id
_entity.type
_entity.pdbx_description
1 polymer ?
#
loop_
_entity_poly.entity_id
_entity_poly.type
_entity_poly.pdbx_seq_one_letter_code
_entity_poly.pdbx_strand_id
1 'polypeptide(L)'
;ELDLRNNRIGPTGGEALGQMLAQNRSLQRLDLRWNNILDSGAQSILDGLSRNHTIKSIPLAGNKISVHLMDAIKKALKRNLEEERRKEAISDAQKLVAEELALKDLKLPENSTDRKSPPPTPFWGLGNRVPESRLGEVEGELIDRMARHHVRAEKEMKRMRVELAQERTKADELAQKLEAEMAIRETIEREAEGKLRSSVSEKLELSEHVISQSQKLDQERKERHEASRKLALAKEQLSHLSEQIRILDETHRTQEAASQTTIDDLRTQLRGLHVEFERATTGFEDRAVRLERVAKHEIEMREAERASEARNRETVDRKHKEEILHLR
;
A
#
# COMPACT_ATOMS: atom_id res chain seq x y z
N GLU A 1 31.82 -4.22 -5.02
CA GLU A 1 30.82 -3.55 -4.16
C GLU A 1 30.27 -2.36 -4.94
N LEU A 2 28.97 -2.09 -4.82
CA LEU A 2 28.30 -0.98 -5.53
C LEU A 2 27.42 -0.22 -4.54
N ASP A 3 27.60 1.10 -4.47
CA ASP A 3 26.85 1.99 -3.59
C ASP A 3 25.93 2.90 -4.42
N LEU A 4 24.62 2.77 -4.20
CA LEU A 4 23.59 3.53 -4.88
C LEU A 4 22.63 4.22 -3.89
N ARG A 5 23.08 4.51 -2.67
CA ARG A 5 22.24 5.19 -1.68
C ARG A 5 21.81 6.60 -2.13
N ASN A 6 20.60 6.99 -1.75
CA ASN A 6 20.05 8.34 -1.99
C ASN A 6 20.05 8.82 -3.46
N ASN A 7 19.76 7.92 -4.40
CA ASN A 7 19.71 8.22 -5.84
C ASN A 7 18.29 8.33 -6.39
N ARG A 8 17.27 8.37 -5.52
CA ARG A 8 15.84 8.42 -5.90
C ARG A 8 15.44 7.31 -6.88
N ILE A 9 16.05 6.13 -6.75
CA ILE A 9 15.74 4.97 -7.58
C ILE A 9 14.29 4.56 -7.32
N GLY A 10 13.46 4.63 -8.36
CA GLY A 10 12.06 4.25 -8.35
C GLY A 10 11.81 2.76 -8.60
N PRO A 11 10.54 2.33 -8.69
CA PRO A 11 10.19 0.94 -8.94
C PRO A 11 10.72 0.40 -10.27
N THR A 12 10.73 1.22 -11.33
CA THR A 12 11.33 0.87 -12.64
C THR A 12 12.85 0.65 -12.56
N GLY A 13 13.54 1.44 -11.72
CA GLY A 13 14.95 1.22 -11.43
C GLY A 13 15.18 -0.06 -10.61
N GLY A 14 14.26 -0.39 -9.70
CA GLY A 14 14.26 -1.67 -8.98
C GLY A 14 14.14 -2.88 -9.92
N GLU A 15 13.31 -2.79 -10.96
CA GLU A 15 13.17 -3.83 -11.99
C GLU A 15 14.49 -4.04 -12.76
N ALA A 16 15.10 -2.95 -13.24
CA ALA A 16 16.39 -3.02 -13.92
C ALA A 16 17.50 -3.60 -13.03
N LEU A 17 17.51 -3.23 -11.74
CA LEU A 17 18.43 -3.80 -10.75
C LEU A 17 18.19 -5.31 -10.56
N GLY A 18 16.93 -5.76 -10.51
CA GLY A 18 16.59 -7.18 -10.43
C GLY A 18 17.13 -7.97 -11.62
N GLN A 19 16.96 -7.46 -12.84
CA GLN A 19 17.50 -8.08 -14.05
C GLN A 19 19.04 -8.12 -14.04
N MET A 20 19.68 -7.01 -13.66
CA MET A 20 21.14 -6.94 -13.52
C MET A 20 21.65 -7.94 -12.48
N LEU A 21 20.99 -8.07 -11.33
CA LEU A 21 21.35 -9.06 -10.31
C LEU A 21 21.22 -10.49 -10.83
N ALA A 22 20.21 -10.80 -11.63
CA ALA A 22 20.04 -12.13 -12.20
C ALA A 22 21.24 -12.57 -13.06
N GLN A 23 21.88 -11.63 -13.77
CA GLN A 23 23.00 -11.89 -14.70
C GLN A 23 24.37 -11.70 -14.04
N ASN A 24 24.49 -10.76 -13.12
CA ASN A 24 25.76 -10.43 -12.49
C ASN A 24 26.24 -11.60 -11.60
N ARG A 25 27.53 -11.93 -11.65
CA ARG A 25 28.15 -12.99 -10.84
C ARG A 25 29.35 -12.51 -10.02
N SER A 26 29.69 -11.23 -10.10
CA SER A 26 30.84 -10.63 -9.40
C SER A 26 30.42 -9.74 -8.23
N LEU A 27 29.21 -9.18 -8.26
CA LEU A 27 28.75 -8.24 -7.26
C LEU A 27 28.40 -8.94 -5.93
N GLN A 28 29.10 -8.57 -4.86
CA GLN A 28 28.91 -9.15 -3.52
C GLN A 28 28.12 -8.26 -2.55
N ARG A 29 28.14 -6.94 -2.74
CA ARG A 29 27.42 -5.97 -1.91
C ARG A 29 26.84 -4.85 -2.77
N LEU A 30 25.56 -4.56 -2.55
CA LEU A 30 24.80 -3.52 -3.24
C LEU A 30 24.04 -2.67 -2.22
N ASP A 31 24.45 -1.42 -2.01
CA ASP A 31 23.77 -0.50 -1.09
C ASP A 31 22.67 0.27 -1.82
N LEU A 32 21.43 0.12 -1.36
CA LEU A 32 20.25 0.78 -1.93
C LEU A 32 19.51 1.64 -0.91
N ARG A 33 20.13 1.97 0.23
CA ARG A 33 19.48 2.76 1.28
C ARG A 33 18.96 4.11 0.79
N TRP A 34 17.84 4.54 1.35
CA TRP A 34 17.22 5.84 1.08
C TRP A 34 16.89 6.08 -0.39
N ASN A 35 16.36 5.07 -1.08
CA ASN A 35 15.75 5.21 -2.40
C ASN A 35 14.21 5.06 -2.29
N ASN A 36 13.50 4.99 -3.41
CA ASN A 36 12.03 4.87 -3.42
C ASN A 36 11.62 3.70 -4.32
N ILE A 37 12.25 2.54 -4.07
CA ILE A 37 12.09 1.30 -4.86
C ILE A 37 10.66 0.76 -4.78
N LEU A 38 9.98 0.93 -3.64
CA LEU A 38 8.64 0.41 -3.37
C LEU A 38 8.55 -1.13 -3.46
N ASP A 39 7.38 -1.68 -3.18
CA ASP A 39 7.15 -3.13 -3.17
C ASP A 39 7.33 -3.78 -4.55
N SER A 40 6.88 -3.12 -5.63
CA SER A 40 7.01 -3.65 -6.99
C SER A 40 8.47 -3.79 -7.43
N GLY A 41 9.30 -2.79 -7.14
CA GLY A 41 10.74 -2.86 -7.41
C GLY A 41 11.45 -3.88 -6.53
N ALA A 42 11.05 -3.99 -5.25
CA ALA A 42 11.63 -4.97 -4.33
C ALA A 42 11.31 -6.42 -4.72
N GLN A 43 10.12 -6.67 -5.27
CA GLN A 43 9.73 -7.98 -5.77
C GLN A 43 10.56 -8.38 -6.99
N SER A 44 10.85 -7.44 -7.89
CA SER A 44 11.76 -7.68 -9.02
C SER A 44 13.19 -7.98 -8.56
N ILE A 45 13.67 -7.30 -7.52
CA ILE A 45 14.97 -7.58 -6.90
C ILE A 45 15.00 -9.00 -6.30
N LEU A 46 13.92 -9.41 -5.63
CA LEU A 46 13.78 -10.75 -5.07
C LEU A 46 13.81 -11.83 -6.16
N ASP A 47 13.13 -11.60 -7.28
CA ASP A 47 13.16 -12.50 -8.43
C ASP A 47 14.58 -12.60 -9.03
N GLY A 48 15.29 -11.48 -9.13
CA GLY A 48 16.70 -11.46 -9.53
C GLY A 48 17.61 -12.24 -8.58
N LEU A 49 17.37 -12.10 -7.26
CA LEU A 49 18.09 -12.82 -6.21
C LEU A 49 17.87 -14.34 -6.25
N SER A 50 16.72 -14.81 -6.74
CA SER A 50 16.50 -16.25 -6.89
C SER A 50 17.53 -16.91 -7.81
N ARG A 51 18.01 -16.16 -8.82
CA ARG A 51 18.99 -16.60 -9.83
C ARG A 51 20.43 -16.20 -9.49
N ASN A 52 20.64 -15.37 -8.46
CA ASN A 52 21.95 -14.90 -8.04
C ASN A 52 22.42 -15.61 -6.77
N HIS A 53 23.66 -16.11 -6.76
CA HIS A 53 24.26 -16.80 -5.61
C HIS A 53 25.55 -16.12 -5.10
N THR A 54 25.86 -14.93 -5.61
CA THR A 54 27.13 -14.23 -5.35
C THR A 54 26.95 -13.03 -4.43
N ILE A 55 25.76 -12.44 -4.42
CA ILE A 55 25.47 -11.28 -3.57
C ILE A 55 25.19 -11.71 -2.13
N LYS A 56 25.83 -11.00 -1.21
CA LYS A 56 25.86 -11.32 0.23
C LYS A 56 25.07 -10.32 1.07
N SER A 57 25.02 -9.06 0.63
CA SER A 57 24.38 -8.00 1.40
C SER A 57 23.73 -6.96 0.49
N ILE A 58 22.45 -6.69 0.75
CA ILE A 58 21.70 -5.60 0.13
C ILE A 58 20.98 -4.79 1.23
N PRO A 59 21.62 -3.72 1.74
CA PRO A 59 20.95 -2.77 2.62
C PRO A 59 19.81 -2.03 1.90
N LEU A 60 18.57 -2.19 2.37
CA LEU A 60 17.36 -1.63 1.76
C LEU A 60 16.62 -0.62 2.66
N ALA A 61 17.24 -0.15 3.74
CA ALA A 61 16.58 0.78 4.67
C ALA A 61 16.08 2.05 3.98
N GLY A 62 14.87 2.50 4.31
CA GLY A 62 14.29 3.74 3.77
C GLY A 62 13.68 3.64 2.37
N ASN A 63 13.38 2.43 1.86
CA ASN A 63 12.83 2.22 0.51
C ASN A 63 11.30 2.05 0.41
N LYS A 64 10.57 2.23 1.52
CA LYS A 64 9.12 1.98 1.64
C LYS A 64 8.73 0.58 1.12
N ILE A 65 9.43 -0.43 1.63
CA ILE A 65 9.20 -1.83 1.32
C ILE A 65 8.45 -2.48 2.49
N SER A 66 7.44 -3.28 2.18
CA SER A 66 6.65 -4.08 3.11
C SER A 66 7.52 -5.10 3.85
N VAL A 67 7.17 -5.37 5.11
CA VAL A 67 7.95 -6.25 6.01
C VAL A 67 8.11 -7.67 5.43
N HIS A 68 7.05 -8.22 4.82
CA HIS A 68 7.07 -9.54 4.20
C HIS A 68 8.11 -9.66 3.09
N LEU A 69 8.23 -8.65 2.21
CA LEU A 69 9.21 -8.63 1.14
C LEU A 69 10.63 -8.45 1.69
N MET A 70 10.81 -7.62 2.72
CA MET A 70 12.10 -7.50 3.40
C MET A 70 12.57 -8.83 4.00
N ASP A 71 11.68 -9.60 4.63
CA ASP A 71 12.04 -10.89 5.21
C ASP A 71 12.34 -11.95 4.14
N ALA A 72 11.60 -11.93 3.02
CA ALA A 72 11.91 -12.79 1.87
C ALA A 72 13.30 -12.49 1.29
N ILE A 73 13.65 -11.21 1.11
CA ILE A 73 14.98 -10.79 0.63
C ILE A 73 16.07 -11.21 1.61
N LYS A 74 15.88 -10.99 2.92
CA LYS A 74 16.83 -11.45 3.96
C LYS A 74 17.04 -12.96 3.91
N LYS A 75 15.96 -13.74 3.75
CA LYS A 75 16.04 -15.21 3.65
C LYS A 75 16.82 -15.63 2.40
N ALA A 76 16.61 -14.98 1.26
CA ALA A 76 17.36 -15.23 0.04
C ALA A 76 18.87 -14.92 0.22
N LEU A 77 19.22 -13.80 0.86
CA LEU A 77 20.61 -13.45 1.14
C LEU A 77 21.27 -14.43 2.13
N LYS A 78 20.53 -14.89 3.13
CA LYS A 78 21.03 -15.90 4.09
C LYS A 78 21.39 -17.21 3.40
N ARG A 79 20.56 -17.66 2.44
CA ARG A 79 20.85 -18.84 1.61
C ARG A 79 22.16 -18.69 0.86
N ASN A 80 22.40 -17.54 0.24
CA ASN A 80 23.64 -17.29 -0.51
C ASN A 80 24.89 -17.31 0.42
N LEU A 81 24.77 -16.76 1.63
CA LEU A 81 25.86 -16.78 2.62
C LEU A 81 26.16 -18.21 3.11
N GLU A 82 25.11 -19.01 3.34
CA GLU A 82 25.26 -20.42 3.72
C GLU A 82 25.90 -21.25 2.60
N GLU A 83 25.54 -20.98 1.34
CA GLU A 83 26.12 -21.66 0.18
C GLU A 83 27.60 -21.33 0.01
N GLU A 84 28.01 -20.08 0.27
CA GLU A 84 29.43 -19.70 0.29
C GLU A 84 30.20 -20.43 1.40
N ARG A 85 29.70 -20.39 2.65
CA ARG A 85 30.33 -21.12 3.77
C ARG A 85 30.45 -22.61 3.48
N ARG A 86 29.46 -23.20 2.81
CA ARG A 86 29.51 -24.59 2.36
C ARG A 86 30.62 -24.80 1.32
N LYS A 87 30.78 -23.89 0.35
CA LYS A 87 31.88 -23.96 -0.64
C LYS A 87 33.26 -23.83 0.01
N GLU A 88 33.40 -22.92 0.97
CA GLU A 88 34.62 -22.76 1.77
C GLU A 88 34.93 -24.04 2.56
N ALA A 89 33.95 -24.60 3.28
CA ALA A 89 34.12 -25.83 4.03
C ALA A 89 34.48 -27.04 3.14
N ILE A 90 33.93 -27.14 1.92
CA ILE A 90 34.30 -28.17 0.95
C ILE A 90 35.75 -27.97 0.47
N SER A 91 36.16 -26.74 0.17
CA SER A 91 37.54 -26.42 -0.21
C SER A 91 38.52 -26.79 0.91
N ASP A 92 38.19 -26.47 2.16
CA ASP A 92 39.04 -26.80 3.29
C ASP A 92 39.10 -28.31 3.57
N ALA A 93 37.97 -29.02 3.43
CA ALA A 93 37.94 -30.48 3.48
C ALA A 93 38.75 -31.12 2.33
N GLN A 94 38.70 -30.56 1.12
CA GLN A 94 39.51 -31.02 -0.02
C GLN A 94 41.01 -30.83 0.22
N LYS A 95 41.42 -29.73 0.86
CA LYS A 95 42.82 -29.51 1.25
C LYS A 95 43.27 -30.52 2.29
N LEU A 96 42.45 -30.80 3.30
CA LEU A 96 42.75 -31.80 4.34
C LEU A 96 42.86 -33.22 3.75
N VAL A 97 41.97 -33.58 2.82
CA VAL A 97 42.04 -34.86 2.10
C VAL A 97 43.30 -34.95 1.22
N ALA A 98 43.67 -33.86 0.54
CA ALA A 98 44.90 -33.81 -0.26
C ALA A 98 46.17 -33.94 0.62
N GLU A 99 46.16 -33.34 1.81
CA GLU A 99 47.24 -33.45 2.80
C GLU A 99 47.34 -34.87 3.39
N GLU A 100 46.20 -35.52 3.67
CA GLU A 100 46.16 -36.91 4.13
C GLU A 100 46.66 -37.91 3.08
N LEU A 101 46.30 -37.70 1.81
CA LEU A 101 46.81 -38.48 0.67
C LEU A 101 48.33 -38.31 0.51
N ALA A 102 48.86 -37.10 0.66
CA ALA A 102 50.29 -36.84 0.60
C ALA A 102 51.09 -37.50 1.75
N LEU A 103 50.47 -37.71 2.92
CA LEU A 103 51.08 -38.41 4.06
C LEU A 103 51.13 -39.93 3.87
N LYS A 104 50.21 -40.53 3.11
CA LYS A 104 50.19 -41.98 2.83
C LYS A 104 51.28 -42.42 1.86
N ASP A 105 51.82 -41.51 1.04
CA ASP A 105 52.94 -41.79 0.13
C ASP A 105 54.32 -41.80 0.82
N LEU A 106 54.39 -41.41 2.10
CA LEU A 106 55.60 -41.53 2.91
C LEU A 106 55.69 -42.93 3.56
N LYS A 107 56.06 -43.91 2.73
CA LYS A 107 56.51 -45.29 3.04
C LYS A 107 56.55 -45.67 4.52
N LEU A 108 55.65 -46.57 4.92
CA LEU A 108 55.92 -47.49 6.02
C LEU A 108 57.02 -48.49 5.56
N PRO A 109 58.12 -48.66 6.30
CA PRO A 109 59.11 -49.68 5.95
C PRO A 109 58.50 -51.06 6.20
N GLU A 110 58.34 -51.85 5.13
CA GLU A 110 58.02 -53.27 5.22
C GLU A 110 59.17 -54.00 5.94
N ASN A 111 59.01 -54.18 7.26
CA ASN A 111 59.88 -55.03 8.04
C ASN A 111 59.44 -56.49 7.82
N SER A 112 59.98 -57.10 6.77
CA SER A 112 59.95 -58.54 6.56
C SER A 112 60.62 -59.22 7.75
N THR A 113 59.81 -59.79 8.63
CA THR A 113 60.30 -60.65 9.71
C THR A 113 60.75 -61.99 9.11
N ASP A 114 61.98 -61.99 8.64
CA ASP A 114 62.82 -63.17 8.43
C ASP A 114 62.95 -63.93 9.77
N ARG A 115 62.03 -64.85 10.05
CA ARG A 115 62.24 -65.91 11.06
C ARG A 115 62.78 -67.14 10.36
N LYS A 116 64.09 -67.19 10.22
CA LYS A 116 64.85 -68.43 9.95
C LYS A 116 64.62 -69.41 11.11
N SER A 117 63.89 -70.48 10.84
CA SER A 117 63.87 -71.70 11.67
C SER A 117 65.25 -72.39 11.58
N PRO A 118 65.84 -72.88 12.69
CA PRO A 118 67.08 -73.64 12.63
C PRO A 118 66.82 -75.08 12.14
N PRO A 119 67.81 -75.77 11.53
CA PRO A 119 67.62 -77.10 10.97
C PRO A 119 67.55 -78.17 12.08
N PRO A 120 66.89 -79.31 11.84
CA PRO A 120 66.91 -80.41 12.79
C PRO A 120 68.27 -81.11 12.74
N THR A 121 68.98 -81.15 13.87
CA THR A 121 70.15 -82.01 14.06
C THR A 121 69.71 -83.48 14.15
N PRO A 122 70.35 -84.42 13.43
CA PRO A 122 70.08 -85.83 13.56
C PRO A 122 70.80 -86.40 14.79
N PHE A 123 70.06 -86.99 15.73
CA PHE A 123 70.62 -87.77 16.84
C PHE A 123 70.40 -89.26 16.57
N TRP A 124 71.48 -89.98 16.25
CA TRP A 124 71.49 -91.43 16.13
C TRP A 124 71.58 -92.10 17.49
N GLY A 125 71.03 -93.31 17.55
CA GLY A 125 70.69 -94.04 18.76
C GLY A 125 71.83 -94.34 19.73
N LEU A 126 71.41 -94.50 20.98
CA LEU A 126 71.96 -95.47 21.91
C LEU A 126 70.78 -95.97 22.73
N GLY A 127 70.53 -97.27 22.62
CA GLY A 127 69.55 -97.96 23.43
C GLY A 127 69.87 -97.73 24.90
N ASN A 128 68.92 -97.13 25.61
CA ASN A 128 68.79 -97.31 27.03
C ASN A 128 67.30 -97.44 27.31
N ARG A 129 66.92 -98.59 27.88
CA ARG A 129 65.62 -98.77 28.51
C ARG A 129 65.38 -97.56 29.41
N VAL A 130 64.34 -96.79 29.11
CA VAL A 130 63.83 -95.82 30.07
C VAL A 130 63.41 -96.64 31.29
N PRO A 131 63.97 -96.43 32.49
CA PRO A 131 63.51 -97.13 33.68
C PRO A 131 62.02 -96.79 33.87
N GLU A 132 61.17 -97.77 34.19
CA GLU A 132 59.72 -97.55 34.43
C GLU A 132 59.44 -96.44 35.48
N SER A 133 60.43 -96.12 36.31
CA SER A 133 60.45 -94.96 37.22
C SER A 133 60.31 -93.60 36.53
N ARG A 134 60.90 -93.44 35.33
CA ARG A 134 60.86 -92.19 34.54
C ARG A 134 59.60 -92.06 33.68
N LEU A 135 58.98 -93.19 33.32
CA LEU A 135 57.70 -93.16 32.62
C LEU A 135 56.61 -92.63 33.55
N GLY A 136 56.59 -93.08 34.80
CA GLY A 136 55.67 -92.57 35.82
C GLY A 136 55.91 -91.10 36.21
N GLU A 137 57.16 -90.61 36.21
CA GLU A 137 57.47 -89.19 36.41
C GLU A 137 56.98 -88.32 35.24
N VAL A 138 57.23 -88.75 34.00
CA VAL A 138 56.79 -88.01 32.80
C VAL A 138 55.27 -88.07 32.65
N GLU A 139 54.63 -89.21 32.93
CA GLU A 139 53.17 -89.35 32.96
C GLU A 139 52.56 -88.51 34.10
N GLY A 140 53.17 -88.51 35.27
CA GLY A 140 52.81 -87.64 36.39
C GLY A 140 52.87 -86.17 36.03
N GLU A 141 54.00 -85.70 35.47
CA GLU A 141 54.16 -84.31 35.00
C GLU A 141 53.18 -83.93 33.88
N LEU A 142 52.83 -84.88 33.00
CA LEU A 142 51.86 -84.67 31.94
C LEU A 142 50.45 -84.51 32.53
N ILE A 143 50.06 -85.37 33.46
CA ILE A 143 48.77 -85.27 34.19
C ILE A 143 48.71 -83.93 34.94
N ASP A 144 49.80 -83.54 35.59
CA ASP A 144 49.89 -82.29 36.35
C ASP A 144 49.84 -81.06 35.43
N ARG A 145 50.47 -81.12 34.25
CA ARG A 145 50.41 -80.07 33.24
C ARG A 145 49.00 -79.97 32.64
N MET A 146 48.35 -81.09 32.36
CA MET A 146 46.97 -81.13 31.88
C MET A 146 45.99 -80.57 32.92
N ALA A 147 46.16 -80.92 34.20
CA ALA A 147 45.36 -80.36 35.30
C ALA A 147 45.55 -78.84 35.42
N ARG A 148 46.79 -78.34 35.32
CA ARG A 148 47.08 -76.89 35.31
C ARG A 148 46.45 -76.17 34.11
N HIS A 149 46.51 -76.76 32.91
CA HIS A 149 45.84 -76.21 31.72
C HIS A 149 44.32 -76.23 31.86
N HIS A 150 43.74 -77.28 32.42
CA HIS A 150 42.30 -77.38 32.64
C HIS A 150 41.81 -76.32 33.63
N VAL A 151 42.48 -76.18 34.78
CA VAL A 151 42.16 -75.16 35.79
C VAL A 151 42.35 -73.74 35.22
N ARG A 152 43.39 -73.52 34.40
CA ARG A 152 43.62 -72.23 33.74
C ARG A 152 42.52 -71.91 32.73
N ALA A 153 42.17 -72.86 31.87
CA ALA A 153 41.09 -72.73 30.91
C ALA A 153 39.73 -72.51 31.60
N GLU A 154 39.46 -73.20 32.71
CA GLU A 154 38.23 -73.03 33.48
C GLU A 154 38.17 -71.65 34.15
N LYS A 155 39.30 -71.14 34.68
CA LYS A 155 39.41 -69.79 35.23
C LYS A 155 39.22 -68.72 34.14
N GLU A 156 39.79 -68.93 32.95
CA GLU A 156 39.61 -68.05 31.80
C GLU A 156 38.15 -68.08 31.30
N MET A 157 37.51 -69.24 31.22
CA MET A 157 36.09 -69.35 30.88
C MET A 157 35.19 -68.68 31.92
N LYS A 158 35.50 -68.81 33.22
CA LYS A 158 34.76 -68.11 34.28
C LYS A 158 34.92 -66.58 34.17
N ARG A 159 36.12 -66.08 33.85
CA ARG A 159 36.35 -64.65 33.58
C ARG A 159 35.55 -64.15 32.38
N MET A 160 35.62 -64.86 31.24
CA MET A 160 34.85 -64.50 30.04
C MET A 160 33.34 -64.51 30.30
N ARG A 161 32.81 -65.46 31.09
CA ARG A 161 31.38 -65.47 31.46
C ARG A 161 30.98 -64.25 32.28
N VAL A 162 31.83 -63.82 33.21
CA VAL A 162 31.58 -62.61 34.01
C VAL A 162 31.66 -61.37 33.13
N GLU A 163 32.65 -61.27 32.24
CA GLU A 163 32.79 -60.17 31.29
C GLU A 163 31.57 -60.07 30.35
N LEU A 164 31.15 -61.18 29.75
CA LEU A 164 29.95 -61.22 28.90
C LEU A 164 28.68 -60.86 29.68
N ALA A 165 28.56 -61.27 30.95
CA ALA A 165 27.44 -60.88 31.79
C ALA A 165 27.45 -59.37 32.09
N GLN A 166 28.63 -58.79 32.34
CA GLN A 166 28.80 -57.34 32.53
C GLN A 166 28.49 -56.54 31.26
N GLU A 167 28.90 -57.04 30.09
CA GLU A 167 28.55 -56.41 28.81
C GLU A 167 27.04 -56.46 28.55
N ARG A 168 26.38 -57.58 28.90
CA ARG A 168 24.93 -57.70 28.79
C ARG A 168 24.19 -56.72 29.69
N THR A 169 24.60 -56.57 30.97
CA THR A 169 23.99 -55.57 31.86
C THR A 169 24.19 -54.15 31.37
N LYS A 170 25.37 -53.83 30.82
CA LYS A 170 25.63 -52.51 30.20
C LYS A 170 24.75 -52.28 28.97
N ALA A 171 24.53 -53.30 28.15
CA ALA A 171 23.63 -53.22 27.01
C ALA A 171 22.18 -52.96 27.44
N ASP A 172 21.70 -53.64 28.50
CA ASP A 172 20.36 -53.44 29.05
C ASP A 172 20.19 -52.02 29.63
N GLU A 173 21.20 -51.48 30.32
CA GLU A 173 21.19 -50.08 30.80
C GLU A 173 21.14 -49.05 29.65
N LEU A 174 21.87 -49.31 28.56
CA LEU A 174 21.83 -48.45 27.37
C LEU A 174 20.47 -48.52 26.67
N ALA A 175 19.86 -49.70 26.61
CA ALA A 175 18.51 -49.87 26.06
C ALA A 175 17.47 -49.09 26.88
N GLN A 176 17.51 -49.19 28.21
CA GLN A 176 16.63 -48.41 29.09
C GLN A 176 16.82 -46.89 28.95
N LYS A 177 18.07 -46.43 28.80
CA LYS A 177 18.35 -45.01 28.54
C LYS A 177 17.78 -44.55 27.20
N LEU A 178 17.88 -45.37 26.16
CA LEU A 178 17.31 -45.06 24.86
C LEU A 178 15.78 -45.01 24.92
N GLU A 179 15.13 -45.96 25.60
CA GLU A 179 13.68 -45.95 25.79
C GLU A 179 13.20 -44.70 26.55
N ALA A 180 13.90 -44.32 27.62
CA ALA A 180 13.61 -43.10 28.36
C ALA A 180 13.79 -41.84 27.48
N GLU A 181 14.84 -41.79 26.65
CA GLU A 181 15.06 -40.67 25.74
C GLU A 181 13.97 -40.60 24.64
N MET A 182 13.54 -41.73 24.09
CA MET A 182 12.44 -41.77 23.13
C MET A 182 11.13 -41.28 23.75
N ALA A 183 10.82 -41.70 24.98
CA ALA A 183 9.63 -41.23 25.69
C ALA A 183 9.65 -39.72 25.91
N ILE A 184 10.80 -39.15 26.28
CA ILE A 184 10.98 -37.70 26.44
C ILE A 184 10.83 -36.97 25.10
N ARG A 185 11.40 -37.51 24.01
CA ARG A 185 11.26 -36.91 22.67
C ARG A 185 9.79 -36.89 22.24
N GLU A 186 9.06 -37.97 22.49
CA GLU A 186 7.65 -38.09 22.12
C GLU A 186 6.77 -37.11 22.91
N THR A 187 7.05 -36.85 24.19
CA THR A 187 6.32 -35.83 24.97
C THR A 187 6.62 -34.42 24.48
N ILE A 188 7.89 -34.11 24.20
CA ILE A 188 8.29 -32.81 23.62
C ILE A 188 7.62 -32.60 22.26
N GLU A 189 7.57 -33.62 21.42
CA GLU A 189 6.91 -33.55 20.11
C GLU A 189 5.41 -33.30 20.25
N ARG A 190 4.71 -34.03 21.13
CA ARG A 190 3.29 -33.77 21.43
C ARG A 190 3.04 -32.36 21.95
N GLU A 191 3.89 -31.84 22.84
CA GLU A 191 3.77 -30.47 23.33
C GLU A 191 4.01 -29.43 22.23
N ALA A 192 5.00 -29.66 21.37
CA ALA A 192 5.30 -28.81 20.24
C ALA A 192 4.15 -28.80 19.22
N GLU A 193 3.58 -29.98 18.92
CA GLU A 193 2.39 -30.11 18.07
C GLU A 193 1.18 -29.43 18.70
N GLY A 194 0.97 -29.56 20.01
CA GLY A 194 -0.11 -28.89 20.73
C GLY A 194 -0.02 -27.36 20.61
N LYS A 195 1.17 -26.79 20.84
CA LYS A 195 1.44 -25.36 20.67
C LYS A 195 1.27 -24.90 19.21
N LEU A 196 1.68 -25.72 18.25
CA LEU A 196 1.50 -25.42 16.83
C LEU A 196 0.00 -25.40 16.48
N ARG A 197 -0.77 -26.39 16.96
CA ARG A 197 -2.22 -26.47 16.73
C ARG A 197 -2.96 -25.28 17.32
N SER A 198 -2.65 -24.87 18.55
CA SER A 198 -3.27 -23.69 19.16
C SER A 198 -2.94 -22.42 18.38
N SER A 199 -1.67 -22.21 18.00
CA SER A 199 -1.27 -21.06 17.20
C SER A 199 -1.91 -21.05 15.80
N VAL A 200 -2.07 -22.22 15.17
CA VAL A 200 -2.78 -22.34 13.88
C VAL A 200 -4.27 -22.02 14.05
N SER A 201 -4.91 -22.49 15.12
CA SER A 201 -6.32 -22.17 15.42
C SER A 201 -6.53 -20.67 15.61
N GLU A 202 -5.69 -20.01 16.42
CA GLU A 202 -5.75 -18.56 16.62
C GLU A 202 -5.58 -17.79 15.31
N LYS A 203 -4.65 -18.22 14.44
CA LYS A 203 -4.45 -17.58 13.13
C LYS A 203 -5.63 -17.80 12.18
N LEU A 204 -6.27 -18.96 12.22
CA LEU A 204 -7.47 -19.25 11.44
C LEU A 204 -8.63 -18.33 11.89
N GLU A 205 -8.87 -18.21 13.20
CA GLU A 205 -9.90 -17.33 13.75
C GLU A 205 -9.65 -15.85 13.37
N LEU A 206 -8.40 -15.39 13.45
CA LEU A 206 -8.02 -14.05 13.00
C LEU A 206 -8.26 -13.87 11.49
N SER A 207 -7.93 -14.89 10.69
CA SER A 207 -8.17 -14.87 9.24
C SER A 207 -9.67 -14.79 8.91
N GLU A 208 -10.51 -15.58 9.60
CA GLU A 208 -11.96 -15.52 9.45
C GLU A 208 -12.52 -14.16 9.87
N HIS A 209 -12.00 -13.58 10.96
CA HIS A 209 -12.38 -12.24 11.38
C HIS A 209 -12.04 -11.19 10.31
N VAL A 210 -10.84 -11.24 9.75
CA VAL A 210 -10.40 -10.34 8.66
C VAL A 210 -11.30 -10.49 7.42
N ILE A 211 -11.65 -11.71 7.03
CA ILE A 211 -12.57 -11.95 5.90
C ILE A 211 -13.93 -11.32 6.19
N SER A 212 -14.48 -11.53 7.39
CA SER A 212 -15.78 -10.96 7.79
C SER A 212 -15.77 -9.42 7.79
N GLN A 213 -14.66 -8.80 8.23
CA GLN A 213 -14.50 -7.35 8.21
C GLN A 213 -14.37 -6.81 6.78
N SER A 214 -13.63 -7.49 5.91
CA SER A 214 -13.52 -7.12 4.49
C SER A 214 -14.88 -7.15 3.80
N GLN A 215 -15.69 -8.19 4.07
CA GLN A 215 -17.04 -8.30 3.52
C GLN A 215 -17.96 -7.15 3.98
N LYS A 216 -17.88 -6.77 5.27
CA LYS A 216 -18.62 -5.60 5.80
C LYS A 216 -18.17 -4.30 5.12
N LEU A 217 -16.87 -4.08 4.99
CA LEU A 217 -16.33 -2.89 4.31
C LEU A 217 -16.75 -2.82 2.84
N ASP A 218 -16.79 -3.97 2.14
CA ASP A 218 -17.24 -4.01 0.75
C ASP A 218 -18.74 -3.71 0.62
N GLN A 219 -19.56 -4.15 1.58
CA GLN A 219 -20.97 -3.80 1.64
C GLN A 219 -21.17 -2.29 1.88
N GLU A 220 -20.46 -1.71 2.86
CA GLU A 220 -20.49 -0.26 3.11
C GLU A 220 -20.04 0.55 1.89
N ARG A 221 -19.03 0.06 1.15
CA ARG A 221 -18.57 0.70 -0.10
C ARG A 221 -19.65 0.68 -1.18
N LYS A 222 -20.37 -0.43 -1.34
CA LYS A 222 -21.49 -0.52 -2.30
C LYS A 222 -22.59 0.46 -1.93
N GLU A 223 -22.98 0.51 -0.66
CA GLU A 223 -24.00 1.45 -0.15
C GLU A 223 -23.57 2.91 -0.34
N ARG A 224 -22.30 3.25 -0.05
CA ARG A 224 -21.76 4.58 -0.32
C ARG A 224 -21.75 4.93 -1.81
N HIS A 225 -21.44 3.97 -2.68
CA HIS A 225 -21.48 4.18 -4.12
C HIS A 225 -22.90 4.44 -4.62
N GLU A 226 -23.89 3.69 -4.13
CA GLU A 226 -25.31 3.91 -4.45
C GLU A 226 -25.80 5.28 -3.94
N ALA A 227 -25.45 5.65 -2.70
CA ALA A 227 -25.77 6.96 -2.15
C ALA A 227 -25.11 8.09 -2.96
N SER A 228 -23.86 7.92 -3.39
CA SER A 228 -23.15 8.89 -4.23
C SER A 228 -23.78 9.03 -5.61
N ARG A 229 -24.26 7.93 -6.21
CA ARG A 229 -25.02 7.98 -7.48
C ARG A 229 -26.34 8.74 -7.31
N LYS A 230 -27.10 8.48 -6.24
CA LYS A 230 -28.34 9.20 -5.93
C LYS A 230 -28.08 10.69 -5.72
N LEU A 231 -27.01 11.05 -5.00
CA LEU A 231 -26.59 12.44 -4.80
C LEU A 231 -26.22 13.12 -6.13
N ALA A 232 -25.51 12.43 -7.01
CA ALA A 232 -25.13 12.96 -8.33
C ALA A 232 -26.38 13.27 -9.17
N LEU A 233 -27.33 12.34 -9.24
CA LEU A 233 -28.60 12.55 -9.95
C LEU A 233 -29.39 13.73 -9.37
N ALA A 234 -29.47 13.83 -8.04
CA ALA A 234 -30.17 14.95 -7.38
C ALA A 234 -29.48 16.30 -7.67
N LYS A 235 -28.15 16.34 -7.72
CA LYS A 235 -27.40 17.56 -8.12
C LYS A 235 -27.68 17.97 -9.56
N GLU A 236 -27.76 17.00 -10.48
CA GLU A 236 -28.10 17.25 -11.87
C GLU A 236 -29.54 17.81 -12.01
N GLN A 237 -30.50 17.22 -11.29
CA GLN A 237 -31.87 17.73 -11.22
C GLN A 237 -31.93 19.15 -10.66
N LEU A 238 -31.19 19.45 -9.60
CA LEU A 238 -31.10 20.81 -9.05
C LEU A 238 -30.49 21.80 -10.03
N SER A 239 -29.43 21.39 -10.76
CA SER A 239 -28.83 22.24 -11.80
C SER A 239 -29.83 22.56 -12.90
N HIS A 240 -30.62 21.57 -13.34
CA HIS A 240 -31.67 21.79 -14.34
C HIS A 240 -32.76 22.72 -13.82
N LEU A 241 -33.23 22.54 -12.59
CA LEU A 241 -34.23 23.41 -11.97
C LEU A 241 -33.71 24.85 -11.79
N SER A 242 -32.45 25.03 -11.37
CA SER A 242 -31.82 26.35 -11.28
C SER A 242 -31.74 27.05 -12.63
N GLU A 243 -31.44 26.32 -13.70
CA GLU A 243 -31.42 26.87 -15.04
C GLU A 243 -32.83 27.26 -15.52
N GLN A 244 -33.85 26.44 -15.22
CA GLN A 244 -35.24 26.78 -15.50
C GLN A 244 -35.69 28.05 -14.77
N ILE A 245 -35.31 28.22 -13.50
CA ILE A 245 -35.60 29.45 -12.73
C ILE A 245 -34.90 30.64 -13.37
N ARG A 246 -33.64 30.50 -13.77
CA ARG A 246 -32.88 31.58 -14.45
C ARG A 246 -33.59 32.05 -15.72
N ILE A 247 -34.02 31.11 -16.56
CA ILE A 247 -34.76 31.42 -17.79
C ILE A 247 -36.09 32.10 -17.46
N LEU A 248 -36.84 31.61 -16.47
CA LEU A 248 -38.08 32.24 -16.03
C LEU A 248 -37.85 33.69 -15.55
N ASP A 249 -36.83 33.94 -14.73
CA ASP A 249 -36.48 35.28 -14.25
C ASP A 249 -36.10 36.21 -15.41
N GLU A 250 -35.34 35.73 -16.39
CA GLU A 250 -35.02 36.49 -17.61
C GLU A 250 -36.28 36.84 -18.40
N THR A 251 -37.19 35.88 -18.61
CA THR A 251 -38.46 36.15 -19.31
C THR A 251 -39.33 37.16 -18.56
N HIS A 252 -39.45 37.04 -17.24
CA HIS A 252 -40.18 37.99 -16.41
C HIS A 252 -39.59 39.40 -16.49
N ARG A 253 -38.26 39.55 -16.41
CA ARG A 253 -37.59 40.85 -16.56
C ARG A 253 -37.84 41.48 -17.93
N THR A 254 -37.81 40.70 -19.01
CA THR A 254 -38.13 41.23 -20.34
C THR A 254 -39.59 41.66 -20.46
N GLN A 255 -40.50 40.91 -19.85
CA GLN A 255 -41.92 41.24 -19.84
C GLN A 255 -42.22 42.48 -18.99
N GLU A 256 -41.56 42.63 -17.85
CA GLU A 256 -41.62 43.83 -17.00
C GLU A 256 -41.06 45.05 -17.75
N ALA A 257 -39.91 44.92 -18.42
CA ALA A 257 -39.33 46.00 -19.21
C ALA A 257 -40.27 46.42 -20.35
N ALA A 258 -40.85 45.47 -21.08
CA ALA A 258 -41.84 45.76 -22.13
C ALA A 258 -43.09 46.47 -21.56
N SER A 259 -43.61 46.00 -20.42
CA SER A 259 -44.73 46.64 -19.72
C SER A 259 -44.37 48.05 -19.26
N GLN A 260 -43.15 48.28 -18.80
CA GLN A 260 -42.69 49.59 -18.38
C GLN A 260 -42.55 50.56 -19.56
N THR A 261 -42.01 50.11 -20.70
CA THR A 261 -41.91 50.95 -21.91
C THR A 261 -43.29 51.37 -22.42
N THR A 262 -44.26 50.46 -22.44
CA THR A 262 -45.65 50.81 -22.83
C THR A 262 -46.30 51.79 -21.86
N ILE A 263 -46.06 51.66 -20.55
CA ILE A 263 -46.52 52.63 -19.56
C ILE A 263 -45.89 54.01 -19.81
N ASP A 264 -44.59 54.08 -20.11
CA ASP A 264 -43.89 55.34 -20.34
C ASP A 264 -44.30 56.01 -21.66
N ASP A 265 -44.59 55.23 -22.71
CA ASP A 265 -45.19 55.71 -23.94
C ASP A 265 -46.59 56.31 -23.69
N LEU A 266 -47.45 55.59 -22.96
CA LEU A 266 -48.78 56.08 -22.59
C LEU A 266 -48.72 57.36 -21.74
N ARG A 267 -47.78 57.44 -20.79
CA ARG A 267 -47.53 58.67 -20.01
C ARG A 267 -47.09 59.83 -20.89
N THR A 268 -46.29 59.56 -21.91
CA THR A 268 -45.81 60.58 -22.85
C THR A 268 -46.95 61.07 -23.74
N GLN A 269 -47.81 60.18 -24.22
CA GLN A 269 -49.04 60.55 -24.94
C GLN A 269 -49.99 61.38 -24.08
N LEU A 270 -50.22 60.98 -22.82
CA LEU A 270 -51.04 61.72 -21.86
C LEU A 270 -50.49 63.13 -21.60
N ARG A 271 -49.17 63.28 -21.43
CA ARG A 271 -48.54 64.60 -21.31
C ARG A 271 -48.74 65.45 -22.56
N GLY A 272 -48.61 64.85 -23.75
CA GLY A 272 -48.87 65.53 -25.02
C GLY A 272 -50.30 66.07 -25.11
N LEU A 273 -51.29 65.22 -24.85
CA LEU A 273 -52.70 65.61 -24.81
C LEU A 273 -52.99 66.68 -23.74
N HIS A 274 -52.35 66.58 -22.57
CA HIS A 274 -52.49 67.58 -21.53
C HIS A 274 -52.00 68.96 -21.98
N VAL A 275 -50.84 69.03 -22.65
CA VAL A 275 -50.31 70.29 -23.21
C VAL A 275 -51.23 70.84 -24.30
N GLU A 276 -51.80 69.99 -25.16
CA GLU A 276 -52.79 70.43 -26.15
C GLU A 276 -54.05 70.98 -25.50
N PHE A 277 -54.52 70.33 -24.43
CA PHE A 277 -55.67 70.79 -23.66
C PHE A 277 -55.38 72.15 -22.99
N GLU A 278 -54.22 72.33 -22.36
CA GLU A 278 -53.79 73.61 -21.77
C GLU A 278 -53.66 74.73 -22.83
N ARG A 279 -53.15 74.41 -24.02
CA ARG A 279 -53.12 75.36 -25.15
C ARG A 279 -54.52 75.73 -25.64
N ALA A 280 -55.45 74.78 -25.65
CA ALA A 280 -56.82 75.04 -26.02
C ALA A 280 -57.52 75.93 -24.98
N THR A 281 -57.37 75.65 -23.68
CA THR A 281 -57.97 76.46 -22.60
C THR A 281 -57.43 77.89 -22.60
N THR A 282 -56.11 78.07 -22.68
CA THR A 282 -55.50 79.41 -22.81
C THR A 282 -55.97 80.11 -24.09
N GLY A 283 -56.10 79.38 -25.20
CA GLY A 283 -56.68 79.92 -26.44
C GLY A 283 -58.14 80.37 -26.29
N PHE A 284 -58.96 79.65 -25.51
CA PHE A 284 -60.33 80.06 -25.18
C PHE A 284 -60.34 81.30 -24.27
N GLU A 285 -59.48 81.36 -23.26
CA GLU A 285 -59.32 82.52 -22.37
C GLU A 285 -58.91 83.77 -23.17
N ASP A 286 -57.90 83.68 -24.04
CA ASP A 286 -57.47 84.77 -24.91
C ASP A 286 -58.58 85.24 -25.87
N ARG A 287 -59.43 84.32 -26.33
CA ARG A 287 -60.57 84.65 -27.19
C ARG A 287 -61.68 85.32 -26.41
N ALA A 288 -61.94 84.89 -25.17
CA ALA A 288 -62.90 85.52 -24.27
C ALA A 288 -62.48 86.96 -23.93
N VAL A 289 -61.22 87.19 -23.58
CA VAL A 289 -60.68 88.55 -23.31
C VAL A 289 -60.80 89.46 -24.53
N ARG A 290 -60.55 88.94 -25.74
CA ARG A 290 -60.74 89.71 -26.98
C ARG A 290 -62.20 90.10 -27.21
N LEU A 291 -63.14 89.17 -27.02
CA LEU A 291 -64.57 89.46 -27.13
C LEU A 291 -65.03 90.48 -26.09
N GLU A 292 -64.53 90.40 -24.87
CA GLU A 292 -64.86 91.35 -23.81
C GLU A 292 -64.35 92.76 -24.13
N ARG A 293 -63.15 92.90 -24.73
CA ARG A 293 -62.67 94.19 -25.25
C ARG A 293 -63.54 94.74 -26.38
N VAL A 294 -63.95 93.89 -27.32
CA VAL A 294 -64.83 94.30 -28.42
C VAL A 294 -66.18 94.78 -27.87
N ALA A 295 -66.77 94.02 -26.94
CA ALA A 295 -68.02 94.41 -26.29
C ALA A 295 -67.90 95.74 -25.54
N LYS A 296 -66.80 95.98 -24.80
CA LYS A 296 -66.53 97.28 -24.18
C LYS A 296 -66.45 98.40 -25.21
N HIS A 297 -65.70 98.20 -26.29
CA HIS A 297 -65.57 99.21 -27.34
C HIS A 297 -66.90 99.50 -28.03
N GLU A 298 -67.75 98.49 -28.28
CA GLU A 298 -69.11 98.69 -28.81
C GLU A 298 -70.00 99.48 -27.85
N ILE A 299 -69.90 99.23 -26.54
CA ILE A 299 -70.64 100.01 -25.53
C ILE A 299 -70.16 101.47 -25.53
N GLU A 300 -68.84 101.71 -25.52
CA GLU A 300 -68.25 103.05 -25.59
C GLU A 300 -68.67 103.79 -26.87
N MET A 301 -68.68 103.11 -28.03
CA MET A 301 -69.14 103.67 -29.29
C MET A 301 -70.63 104.05 -29.23
N ARG A 302 -71.49 103.18 -28.66
CA ARG A 302 -72.91 103.50 -28.47
C ARG A 302 -73.14 104.64 -27.48
N GLU A 303 -72.34 104.73 -26.43
CA GLU A 303 -72.39 105.86 -25.48
C GLU A 303 -71.93 107.16 -26.15
N ALA A 304 -70.87 107.12 -26.97
CA ALA A 304 -70.42 108.25 -27.76
C ALA A 304 -71.46 108.69 -28.80
N GLU A 305 -72.12 107.75 -29.47
CA GLU A 305 -73.24 108.02 -30.37
C GLU A 305 -74.40 108.69 -29.61
N ARG A 306 -74.85 108.13 -28.50
CA ARG A 306 -75.90 108.74 -27.64
C ARG A 306 -75.51 110.13 -27.15
N ALA A 307 -74.25 110.33 -26.76
CA ALA A 307 -73.74 111.64 -26.36
C ALA A 307 -73.74 112.64 -27.53
N SER A 308 -73.41 112.19 -28.75
CA SER A 308 -73.49 113.00 -29.96
C SER A 308 -74.94 113.35 -30.33
N GLU A 309 -75.87 112.40 -30.19
CA GLU A 309 -77.30 112.62 -30.40
C GLU A 309 -77.89 113.57 -29.36
N ALA A 310 -77.48 113.44 -28.09
CA ALA A 310 -77.88 114.36 -27.02
C ALA A 310 -77.36 115.79 -27.28
N ARG A 311 -76.10 115.95 -27.72
CA ARG A 311 -75.57 117.25 -28.17
C ARG A 311 -76.31 117.80 -29.39
N ASN A 312 -76.69 116.94 -30.33
CA ASN A 312 -77.51 117.34 -31.48
C ASN A 312 -78.91 117.78 -31.04
N ARG A 313 -79.54 117.09 -30.08
CA ARG A 313 -80.82 117.52 -29.49
C ARG A 313 -80.70 118.83 -28.73
N GLU A 314 -79.66 119.01 -27.91
CA GLU A 314 -79.40 120.28 -27.22
C GLU A 314 -79.17 121.44 -28.18
N THR A 315 -78.43 121.23 -29.28
CA THR A 315 -78.24 122.26 -30.30
C THR A 315 -79.52 122.57 -31.07
N VAL A 316 -80.37 121.57 -31.33
CA VAL A 316 -81.71 121.78 -31.91
C VAL A 316 -82.63 122.51 -30.92
N ASP A 317 -82.62 122.16 -29.64
CA ASP A 317 -83.37 122.85 -28.58
C ASP A 317 -82.87 124.27 -28.35
N ARG A 318 -81.55 124.51 -28.46
CA ARG A 318 -80.96 125.85 -28.38
C ARG A 318 -81.38 126.70 -29.59
N LYS A 319 -81.40 126.13 -30.80
CA LYS A 319 -81.95 126.79 -31.99
C LYS A 319 -83.45 127.05 -31.86
N HIS A 320 -84.24 126.10 -31.36
CA HIS A 320 -85.66 126.32 -31.07
C HIS A 320 -85.88 127.39 -30.01
N LYS A 321 -85.06 127.45 -28.95
CA LYS A 321 -85.13 128.52 -27.94
C LYS A 321 -84.69 129.88 -28.49
N GLU A 322 -83.67 129.93 -29.34
CA GLU A 322 -83.25 131.15 -30.05
C GLU A 322 -84.34 131.62 -31.03
N GLU A 323 -85.04 130.71 -31.73
CA GLU A 323 -86.21 131.03 -32.58
C GLU A 323 -87.42 131.50 -31.76
N ILE A 324 -87.69 130.91 -30.59
CA ILE A 324 -88.77 131.35 -29.70
C ILE A 324 -88.46 132.72 -29.07
N LEU A 325 -87.19 133.01 -28.77
CA LEU A 325 -86.76 134.34 -28.30
C LEU A 325 -86.78 135.41 -29.39
N HIS A 326 -86.69 135.03 -30.67
CA HIS A 326 -86.84 135.97 -31.78
C HIS A 326 -88.31 136.28 -32.12
N LEU A 327 -89.27 135.55 -31.53
CA LEU A 327 -90.71 135.63 -31.78
C LEU A 327 -91.53 136.17 -30.59
N ARG A 328 -90.90 136.71 -29.55
CA ARG A 328 -91.55 137.39 -28.41
C ARG A 328 -90.85 138.66 -28.00
#